data_AF-A0A093RWT4-F1
#
_entry.id   AF-A0A093RWT4-F1
#
_cell.length_a   1.000
_cell.length_b   1.000
_cell.length_c   1.000
_cell.angle_alpha   90.00
_cell.angle_beta   90.00
_cell.angle_gamma   90.00
#
_symmetry.space_group_name_H-M   'P 1'
#
loop_
_entity.id
_entity.type
_entity.pdbx_description
1 polymer ?
#
loop_
_entity_poly.entity_id
_entity_poly.type
_entity_poly.pdbx_seq_one_letter_code
_entity_poly.pdbx_strand_id
1 'polypeptide(L)' 'MSCYDLCPPKPSVAVPKPSVAVPQPIAESCNELCARQCPDSTAFIQPPPVVVTFPGPILSSFPQQAVVGSAGAPAFGGSL' A
#
# COMPACT_ATOMS: atom_id res chain seq x y z
N MET A 1 7.78 23.50 17.56
CA MET A 1 6.42 24.07 17.65
C MET A 1 5.49 23.03 18.26
N SER A 2 4.70 23.38 19.27
CA SER A 2 3.69 22.49 19.87
C SER A 2 2.34 22.66 19.18
N CYS A 3 1.48 21.65 19.29
CA CYS A 3 0.06 21.81 19.03
C CYS A 3 -0.58 22.67 20.12
N TYR A 4 -1.63 23.42 19.75
CA TYR A 4 -2.44 24.18 20.70
C TYR A 4 -3.92 23.88 20.51
N ASP A 5 -4.66 23.84 21.61
CA ASP A 5 -6.12 23.69 21.60
C ASP A 5 -6.78 24.95 21.06
N LEU A 6 -7.73 24.79 20.14
CA LEU A 6 -8.52 25.89 19.60
C LEU A 6 -9.63 26.34 20.56
N CYS A 7 -9.94 25.53 21.58
CA CYS A 7 -10.85 25.89 22.67
C CYS A 7 -10.09 25.86 24.01
N PRO A 8 -9.91 27.01 24.69
CA PRO A 8 -9.41 27.00 26.06
C PRO A 8 -10.47 26.39 26.99
N PRO A 9 -10.08 25.62 28.01
CA PRO A 9 -11.04 25.05 28.93
C PRO A 9 -11.78 26.15 29.67
N LYS A 10 -13.09 26.21 29.45
CA LYS A 10 -13.99 27.02 30.27
C LYS A 10 -14.29 26.18 31.52
N PRO A 11 -14.07 26.69 32.74
CA PRO A 11 -14.56 26.01 33.93
C PRO A 11 -16.09 25.95 33.83
N SER A 12 -16.62 24.76 33.55
CA SER A 12 -18.04 24.50 33.48
C SER A 12 -18.60 24.60 34.89
N VAL A 13 -19.28 25.71 35.17
CA VAL A 13 -20.06 25.97 36.38
C VAL A 13 -19.22 26.23 37.64
N ALA A 14 -19.38 27.41 38.24
CA ALA A 14 -18.96 27.66 39.62
C ALA A 14 -19.84 26.82 40.56
N VAL A 15 -19.48 25.56 40.78
CA VAL A 15 -20.14 24.71 41.77
C VAL A 15 -19.76 25.20 43.17
N PRO A 16 -20.71 25.46 44.09
CA PRO A 16 -20.39 25.88 45.45
C PRO A 16 -19.48 24.84 46.12
N LYS A 17 -18.37 25.33 46.66
CA LYS A 17 -17.28 24.54 47.23
C LYS A 17 -17.77 23.80 48.50
N PRO A 18 -17.79 22.45 48.56
CA PRO A 18 -18.02 21.74 49.81
C PRO A 18 -16.79 21.89 50.72
N SER A 19 -16.99 21.89 52.03
CA SER A 19 -15.95 22.09 53.07
C SER A 19 -14.95 20.92 53.23
N VAL A 20 -14.85 20.04 52.24
CA VAL A 20 -13.89 18.93 52.18
C VAL A 20 -13.02 19.14 50.95
N ALA A 21 -11.71 19.01 51.10
CA ALA A 21 -10.73 19.11 50.01
C ALA A 21 -10.88 17.92 49.05
N VAL A 22 -11.92 17.93 48.23
CA VAL A 22 -12.10 17.04 47.10
C VAL A 22 -11.50 17.74 45.88
N PRO A 23 -10.51 17.16 45.17
CA PRO A 23 -10.13 17.69 43.86
C PRO A 23 -11.37 17.63 42.98
N GLN A 24 -11.92 18.79 42.62
CA GLN A 24 -13.06 18.84 41.72
C GLN A 24 -12.68 18.12 40.42
N PRO A 25 -13.45 17.13 39.95
CA PRO A 25 -13.22 16.57 38.63
C PRO A 25 -13.50 17.68 37.63
N ILE A 26 -12.44 18.25 37.06
CA ILE A 26 -12.56 19.28 36.04
C ILE A 26 -13.00 18.56 34.76
N ALA A 27 -14.31 18.45 34.58
CA ALA A 27 -14.89 18.03 33.32
C ALA A 27 -14.89 19.24 32.38
N GLU A 28 -13.77 19.46 31.72
CA GLU A 28 -13.63 20.48 30.69
C GLU A 28 -14.44 20.04 29.47
N SER A 29 -15.72 20.38 29.45
CA SER A 29 -16.59 20.16 28.30
C SER A 29 -16.75 21.46 27.53
N CYS A 30 -16.40 21.42 26.25
CA CYS A 30 -16.72 22.45 25.29
C CYS A 30 -17.67 21.85 24.25
N ASN A 31 -18.75 22.55 23.92
CA ASN A 31 -19.58 22.21 22.76
C ASN A 31 -19.00 22.77 21.45
N GLU A 32 -17.86 23.45 21.53
CA GLU A 32 -17.11 23.98 20.39
C GLU A 32 -16.22 22.90 19.77
N LEU A 33 -15.70 23.19 18.56
CA LEU A 33 -14.84 22.29 17.81
C LEU A 33 -13.65 21.77 18.66
N CYS A 34 -13.63 20.46 18.94
CA CYS A 34 -12.52 19.76 19.60
C CYS A 34 -11.39 19.47 18.59
N ALA A 35 -10.78 20.53 18.07
CA ALA A 35 -9.65 20.43 17.16
C ALA A 35 -8.43 21.14 17.75
N ARG A 36 -7.26 20.54 17.54
CA ARG A 36 -5.96 21.16 17.83
C ARG A 36 -5.36 21.66 16.54
N GLN A 37 -4.80 22.86 16.58
CA GLN A 37 -3.97 23.34 15.48
C GLN A 37 -2.55 22.88 15.72
N CYS A 38 -2.03 22.09 14.77
CA CYS A 38 -0.68 21.56 14.78
C CYS A 38 0.04 21.99 13.49
N PRO A 39 1.38 22.02 13.48
CA PRO A 39 2.16 22.13 12.25
C PRO A 39 1.88 20.97 11.29
N ASP A 40 2.21 21.16 10.01
CA ASP A 40 2.08 20.11 9.00
C ASP A 40 2.85 18.85 9.40
N SER A 41 2.17 17.70 9.35
CA SER A 41 2.79 16.39 9.53
C SER A 41 3.26 15.84 8.19
N THR A 42 4.39 15.13 8.17
CA THR A 42 4.85 14.43 6.97
C THR A 42 4.75 12.93 7.19
N ALA A 43 4.19 12.21 6.23
CA ALA A 43 4.14 10.76 6.21
C ALA A 43 4.97 10.26 5.03
N PHE A 44 5.87 9.31 5.30
CA PHE A 44 6.67 8.67 4.27
C PHE A 44 6.24 7.21 4.15
N ILE A 45 5.84 6.79 2.95
CA ILE A 45 5.38 5.43 2.67
C ILE A 45 6.48 4.74 1.86
N GLN A 46 7.01 3.62 2.38
CA GLN A 46 7.94 2.76 1.65
C GLN A 46 7.19 1.53 1.12
N PRO A 47 6.80 1.53 -0.17
CA PRO A 47 6.21 0.33 -0.77
C PRO A 47 7.26 -0.78 -0.89
N PRO A 48 6.85 -2.06 -0.82
CA PRO A 48 7.75 -3.18 -1.06
C PRO A 48 8.27 -3.17 -2.52
N PRO A 49 9.46 -3.75 -2.78
CA PRO A 49 9.97 -3.87 -4.14
C PRO A 49 9.05 -4.76 -5.00
N VAL A 50 8.81 -4.34 -6.24
CA VAL A 50 8.01 -5.10 -7.23
C VAL A 50 8.94 -5.62 -8.31
N VAL A 51 8.84 -6.91 -8.61
CA VAL A 51 9.58 -7.56 -9.72
C VAL A 51 8.63 -7.74 -10.90
N VAL A 52 9.04 -7.29 -12.08
CA VAL A 52 8.32 -7.49 -13.33
C VAL A 52 9.14 -8.41 -14.23
N THR A 53 8.53 -9.52 -14.67
CA THR A 53 9.14 -10.46 -15.62
C THR A 53 8.54 -10.22 -17.00
N PHE A 54 9.40 -9.95 -17.99
CA PHE A 54 8.99 -9.86 -19.39
C PHE A 54 9.22 -11.19 -20.09
N PRO A 55 8.22 -11.73 -20.82
CA PRO A 55 8.45 -12.93 -21.62
C PRO A 55 9.53 -12.65 -22.67
N GLY A 56 10.38 -13.65 -22.93
CA GLY A 56 11.42 -13.55 -23.96
C GLY A 56 10.83 -13.36 -25.36
N PRO A 57 11.65 -12.92 -26.34
CA PRO A 57 11.19 -12.73 -27.70
C PRO A 57 10.74 -14.06 -28.33
N ILE A 58 9.58 -14.05 -29.00
CA ILE A 58 9.14 -15.18 -29.81
C ILE A 58 9.81 -15.06 -31.18
N LEU A 59 10.67 -16.02 -31.53
CA LEU A 59 11.23 -16.15 -32.87
C LEU A 59 10.31 -17.07 -33.68
N SER A 60 9.67 -16.52 -34.73
CA SER A 60 8.89 -17.31 -35.68
C SER A 60 9.58 -17.32 -37.04
N SER A 61 9.65 -18.49 -37.67
CA SER A 61 10.13 -18.67 -39.03
C SER A 61 9.06 -19.38 -39.85
N PHE A 62 8.73 -18.83 -41.02
CA PHE A 62 7.79 -19.42 -41.97
C PHE A 62 8.55 -19.74 -43.28
N PRO A 63 9.19 -20.92 -43.38
CA PRO A 63 9.91 -21.27 -44.60
C PRO A 63 8.93 -21.38 -45.77
N GLN A 64 9.23 -20.68 -46.88
CA GLN A 64 8.39 -20.71 -48.08
C GLN A 64 8.47 -22.04 -48.84
N GLN A 65 9.50 -22.85 -48.57
CA GLN A 65 9.72 -24.15 -49.20
C GLN A 65 10.40 -25.11 -48.20
N ALA A 66 9.92 -26.35 -48.16
CA ALA A 66 10.56 -27.45 -47.43
C ALA A 66 10.75 -28.63 -48.40
N VAL A 67 11.99 -29.10 -48.54
CA VAL A 67 12.30 -30.30 -49.33
C VAL A 67 12.36 -31.49 -48.38
N VAL A 68 11.48 -32.47 -48.60
CA VAL A 68 11.49 -33.75 -47.87
C VAL A 68 12.28 -34.77 -48.71
N GLY A 69 13.42 -35.24 -48.18
CA GLY A 69 14.19 -36.32 -48.78
C GLY A 69 13.66 -37.70 -48.38
N SER A 70 13.76 -38.68 -49.28
CA SER A 70 13.48 -40.09 -48.96
C SER A 70 14.74 -40.77 -48.44
N ALA A 71 14.66 -41.43 -47.28
CA ALA A 71 15.65 -42.42 -46.89
C ALA A 71 15.42 -43.66 -47.76
N GLY A 72 16.28 -43.89 -48.76
CA GLY A 72 16.05 -44.86 -49.84
C GLY A 72 15.62 -46.26 -49.41
N ALA A 73 14.90 -46.95 -50.30
CA ALA A 73 14.45 -48.33 -50.07
C ALA A 73 15.64 -49.29 -49.89
N PRO A 74 15.57 -50.25 -48.95
CA PRO A 74 16.60 -51.28 -48.82
C PRO A 74 16.68 -52.09 -50.12
N ALA A 75 17.88 -52.18 -50.71
CA ALA A 75 18.10 -53.01 -51.89
C ALA A 75 18.06 -54.49 -51.47
N PHE A 76 17.01 -55.22 -51.86
CA PHE A 76 16.98 -56.68 -51.75
C PHE A 76 17.59 -57.26 -53.03
N GLY A 77 18.85 -57.68 -52.95
CA GLY A 77 19.54 -58.38 -54.04
C GLY A 77 19.01 -59.80 -54.18
N GLY A 78 18.19 -60.05 -55.21
CA GLY A 78 17.78 -61.41 -55.59
C GLY A 78 18.95 -62.19 -56.16
N SER A 79 19.26 -63.34 -55.56
CA SER A 79 20.16 -64.36 -56.12
C SER A 79 19.45 -65.14 -57.23
N LEU A 80 20.20 -65.46 -58.29
CA LEU A 80 19.85 -66.31 -59.44
C LEU A 80 19.10 -67.60 -59.05
#